data_AF-A0A530GIL4-F1
#
_entry.id   AF-A0A530GIL4-F1
#
_cell.length_a   1.000
_cell.length_b   1.000
_cell.length_c   1.000
_cell.angle_alpha   90.00
_cell.angle_beta   90.00
_cell.angle_gamma   90.00
#
_symmetry.space_group_name_H-M   'P 1'
#
loop_
_entity.id
_entity.type
_entity.pdbx_description
1 polymer ?
#
loop_
_entity_poly.entity_id
_entity_poly.type
_entity_poly.pdbx_seq_one_letter_code
_entity_poly.pdbx_strand_id
1 'polypeptide(L)'
;VRTVSRDGMVDSRTALELLVHVLEEAKSSPGQLSAYALEQVAHAVIGGKGPLMIGGELVPGLIARAEVDLLRRILHAFGGDGNIAITKAEAEVLFRINDRTAAADNDPSWNELFVKAIANYIMCSA
;
A
#
# COMPACT_ATOMS: atom_id res chain seq x y z
N VAL A 1 -11.86 16.16 -2.39
CA VAL A 1 -11.82 14.71 -2.71
C VAL A 1 -12.70 13.95 -1.71
N ARG A 2 -14.03 14.12 -1.78
CA ARG A 2 -14.97 13.54 -0.80
C ARG A 2 -16.06 12.67 -1.42
N THR A 3 -15.94 12.36 -2.71
CA THR A 3 -17.03 11.77 -3.52
C THR A 3 -16.70 10.37 -4.06
N VAL A 4 -15.57 9.76 -3.69
CA VAL A 4 -15.13 8.42 -4.18
C VAL A 4 -14.95 7.42 -3.03
N SER A 5 -15.42 7.74 -1.83
CA SER A 5 -15.19 6.91 -0.64
C SER A 5 -16.47 6.84 0.18
N ARG A 6 -17.15 5.69 0.13
CA ARG A 6 -18.08 5.29 1.19
C ARG A 6 -17.25 4.52 2.22
N ASP A 7 -17.32 4.95 3.47
CA ASP A 7 -16.65 4.32 4.62
C ASP A 7 -15.11 4.26 4.60
N GLY A 8 -14.45 5.13 3.82
CA GLY A 8 -12.98 5.13 3.73
C GLY A 8 -12.42 4.12 2.72
N MET A 9 -13.29 3.48 1.91
CA MET A 9 -12.91 2.48 0.92
C MET A 9 -13.22 2.96 -0.50
N VAL A 10 -12.41 2.56 -1.49
CA VAL A 10 -12.72 2.80 -2.91
C VAL A 10 -13.77 1.80 -3.41
N ASP A 11 -14.69 2.28 -4.25
CA ASP A 11 -15.90 1.52 -4.62
C ASP A 11 -15.65 0.38 -5.64
N SER A 12 -14.47 0.31 -6.28
CA SER A 12 -14.15 -0.72 -7.28
C SER A 12 -12.64 -0.90 -7.51
N ARG A 13 -12.26 -2.03 -8.13
CA ARG A 13 -10.86 -2.30 -8.53
C ARG A 13 -10.38 -1.27 -9.56
N THR A 14 -11.24 -0.89 -10.49
CA THR A 14 -10.95 0.18 -11.45
C THR A 14 -10.68 1.51 -10.76
N ALA A 15 -11.45 1.86 -9.72
CA ALA A 15 -11.20 3.08 -8.94
C ALA A 15 -9.85 3.03 -8.20
N LEU A 16 -9.46 1.86 -7.68
CA LEU A 16 -8.14 1.67 -7.08
C LEU A 16 -7.01 1.79 -8.11
N GLU A 17 -7.15 1.17 -9.29
CA GLU A 17 -6.16 1.31 -10.35
C GLU A 17 -6.03 2.76 -10.84
N LEU A 18 -7.14 3.48 -10.99
CA LEU A 18 -7.11 4.91 -11.32
C LEU A 18 -6.41 5.74 -10.23
N LEU A 19 -6.60 5.40 -8.96
CA LEU A 19 -5.92 6.05 -7.85
C LEU A 19 -4.40 5.84 -7.92
N VAL A 20 -3.96 4.60 -8.15
CA VAL A 20 -2.55 4.26 -8.31
C VAL A 20 -1.96 4.96 -9.53
N HIS A 21 -2.68 4.96 -10.65
CA HIS A 21 -2.23 5.63 -11.87
C HIS A 21 -2.09 7.15 -11.68
N VAL A 22 -3.03 7.78 -10.97
CA VAL A 22 -2.92 9.20 -10.62
C VAL A 22 -1.72 9.46 -9.73
N LEU A 23 -1.41 8.56 -8.79
CA LEU A 23 -0.20 8.67 -7.97
C LEU A 23 1.07 8.60 -8.83
N GLU A 24 1.13 7.64 -9.77
CA GLU A 24 2.28 7.41 -10.66
C GLU A 24 2.54 8.61 -11.60
N GLU A 25 1.50 9.29 -12.05
CA GLU A 25 1.59 10.45 -12.96
C GLU A 25 1.69 11.80 -12.23
N ALA A 26 1.49 11.83 -10.91
CA ALA A 26 1.45 13.08 -10.17
C ALA A 26 2.85 13.73 -10.07
N LYS A 27 2.97 15.00 -10.47
CA LYS A 27 4.20 15.79 -10.26
C LYS A 27 4.53 16.04 -8.78
N SER A 28 3.53 15.89 -7.91
CA SER A 28 3.69 15.88 -6.46
C SER A 28 2.63 14.94 -5.90
N SER A 29 3.02 13.85 -5.26
CA SER A 29 2.08 13.02 -4.52
C SER A 29 1.85 13.64 -3.14
N PRO A 30 0.63 14.06 -2.79
CA PRO A 30 0.33 14.39 -1.40
C PRO A 30 0.43 13.08 -0.62
N GLY A 31 1.32 12.97 0.37
CA GLY A 31 1.50 11.74 1.16
C GLY A 31 0.23 11.17 1.81
N GLN A 32 -0.84 11.97 1.90
CA GLN A 32 -2.17 11.49 2.31
C GLN A 32 -2.84 10.57 1.28
N LEU A 33 -2.59 10.76 -0.02
CA LEU A 33 -3.19 9.96 -1.09
C LEU A 33 -2.49 8.60 -1.24
N SER A 34 -1.17 8.57 -1.12
CA SER A 34 -0.41 7.31 -1.06
C SER A 34 -0.75 6.52 0.21
N ALA A 35 -0.79 7.17 1.38
CA ALA A 35 -1.26 6.53 2.60
C ALA A 35 -2.69 5.97 2.46
N TYR A 36 -3.60 6.72 1.82
CA TYR A 36 -4.95 6.24 1.52
C TYR A 36 -4.94 5.00 0.61
N ALA A 37 -4.09 4.99 -0.43
CA ALA A 37 -3.93 3.84 -1.32
C ALA A 37 -3.41 2.60 -0.56
N LEU A 38 -2.41 2.77 0.29
CA LEU A 38 -1.89 1.69 1.16
C LEU A 38 -2.98 1.17 2.10
N GLU A 39 -3.82 2.05 2.64
CA GLU A 39 -4.93 1.66 3.51
C GLU A 39 -5.94 0.75 2.79
N GLN A 40 -6.17 0.96 1.48
CA GLN A 40 -7.00 0.04 0.69
C GLN A 40 -6.40 -1.36 0.62
N VAL A 41 -5.08 -1.45 0.45
CA VAL A 41 -4.37 -2.75 0.48
C VAL A 41 -4.47 -3.38 1.86
N ALA A 42 -4.25 -2.60 2.93
CA ALA A 42 -4.36 -3.07 4.30
C ALA A 42 -5.76 -3.61 4.63
N HIS A 43 -6.83 -2.95 4.19
CA HIS A 43 -8.19 -3.43 4.38
C HIS A 43 -8.45 -4.77 3.69
N ALA A 44 -7.88 -4.99 2.51
CA ALA A 44 -8.01 -6.24 1.80
C ALA A 44 -7.19 -7.36 2.46
N VAL A 45 -5.90 -7.12 2.69
CA VAL A 45 -4.98 -8.10 3.30
C VAL A 45 -5.39 -8.45 4.72
N ILE A 46 -5.70 -7.47 5.57
CA ILE A 46 -5.97 -7.73 6.99
C ILE A 46 -7.43 -8.12 7.21
N GLY A 47 -8.34 -7.39 6.56
CA GLY A 47 -9.78 -7.49 6.83
C GLY A 47 -10.55 -8.36 5.85
N GLY A 48 -9.95 -8.74 4.72
CA GLY A 48 -10.68 -9.38 3.61
C GLY A 48 -11.78 -8.50 3.05
N LYS A 49 -11.54 -7.19 2.97
CA LYS A 49 -12.56 -6.20 2.54
C LYS A 49 -12.18 -5.51 1.24
N GLY A 50 -13.22 -5.04 0.56
CA GLY A 50 -13.08 -4.10 -0.54
C GLY A 50 -12.76 -4.68 -1.89
N PRO A 51 -12.38 -3.80 -2.84
CA PRO A 51 -12.39 -4.16 -4.25
C PRO A 51 -11.31 -5.16 -4.65
N LEU A 52 -10.22 -5.26 -3.89
CA LEU A 52 -9.17 -6.26 -4.11
C LEU A 52 -9.64 -7.69 -3.83
N MET A 53 -10.73 -7.88 -3.08
CA MET A 53 -11.33 -9.19 -2.84
C MET A 53 -12.16 -9.68 -4.04
N ILE A 54 -12.56 -8.78 -4.93
CA ILE A 54 -13.42 -9.10 -6.08
C ILE A 54 -12.55 -9.72 -7.17
N GLY A 55 -12.63 -11.05 -7.34
CA GLY A 55 -11.85 -11.80 -8.33
C GLY A 55 -11.12 -13.02 -7.78
N GLY A 56 -11.07 -13.20 -6.46
CA GLY A 56 -10.69 -14.46 -5.81
C GLY A 56 -9.19 -14.78 -5.72
N GLU A 57 -8.30 -13.85 -6.04
CA GLU A 57 -6.85 -14.06 -5.97
C GLU A 57 -6.26 -13.71 -4.59
N LEU A 58 -6.88 -12.79 -3.85
CA LEU A 58 -6.40 -12.35 -2.54
C LEU A 58 -6.89 -13.26 -1.41
N VAL A 59 -5.97 -13.65 -0.52
CA VAL A 59 -6.27 -14.41 0.69
C VAL A 59 -6.05 -13.52 1.92
N PRO A 60 -7.09 -13.24 2.73
CA PRO A 60 -6.93 -12.43 3.93
C PRO A 60 -5.93 -13.08 4.90
N GLY A 61 -5.05 -12.27 5.47
CA GLY A 61 -3.96 -12.67 6.35
C GLY A 61 -2.68 -13.09 5.63
N LEU A 62 -2.67 -13.13 4.30
CA LEU A 62 -1.53 -13.52 3.47
C LEU A 62 -1.19 -12.40 2.49
N ILE A 63 0.10 -12.13 2.32
CA ILE A 63 0.61 -11.22 1.29
C ILE A 63 1.23 -12.08 0.20
N ALA A 64 0.58 -12.16 -0.95
CA ALA A 64 1.14 -12.79 -2.13
C ALA A 64 1.87 -11.75 -2.98
N ARG A 65 2.55 -12.25 -4.02
CA ARG A 65 3.34 -11.42 -4.94
C ARG A 65 2.57 -10.24 -5.52
N ALA A 66 1.29 -10.43 -5.84
CA ALA A 66 0.43 -9.39 -6.42
C ALA A 66 0.23 -8.21 -5.46
N GLU A 67 0.01 -8.46 -4.16
CA GLU A 67 -0.09 -7.40 -3.16
C GLU A 67 1.24 -6.69 -2.97
N VAL A 68 2.37 -7.41 -2.97
CA VAL A 68 3.71 -6.78 -2.89
C VAL A 68 3.95 -5.86 -4.08
N ASP A 69 3.60 -6.29 -5.30
CA ASP A 69 3.79 -5.49 -6.50
C ASP A 69 2.90 -4.23 -6.48
N LEU A 70 1.68 -4.32 -5.98
CA LEU A 70 0.79 -3.18 -5.78
C LEU A 70 1.33 -2.20 -4.73
N LEU A 71 1.79 -2.70 -3.57
CA LEU A 71 2.42 -1.89 -2.53
C LEU A 71 3.65 -1.17 -3.07
N ARG A 72 4.47 -1.85 -3.88
CA ARG A 72 5.63 -1.26 -4.53
C ARG A 72 5.23 -0.13 -5.48
N ARG A 73 4.20 -0.32 -6.31
CA ARG A 73 3.67 0.74 -7.20
C ARG A 73 3.26 1.97 -6.40
N ILE A 74 2.52 1.79 -5.30
CA ILE A 74 2.05 2.90 -4.46
C ILE A 74 3.23 3.64 -3.80
N LEU A 75 4.17 2.91 -3.20
CA LEU A 75 5.31 3.51 -2.50
C LEU A 75 6.28 4.20 -3.46
N HIS A 76 6.42 3.70 -4.69
CA HIS A 76 7.36 4.23 -5.68
C HIS A 76 6.72 5.23 -6.64
N ALA A 77 5.40 5.42 -6.58
CA ALA A 77 4.66 6.34 -7.44
C ALA A 77 5.20 7.78 -7.36
N PHE A 78 5.92 8.12 -6.29
CA PHE A 78 6.63 9.38 -6.14
C PHE A 78 8.02 9.16 -5.54
N GLY A 79 9.07 9.34 -6.35
CA GLY A 79 10.47 9.16 -5.92
C GLY A 79 11.39 9.01 -7.13
N GLY A 80 11.89 10.12 -7.67
CA GLY A 80 12.97 10.10 -8.66
C GLY A 80 14.26 9.56 -8.05
N ASP A 81 15.02 8.80 -8.83
CA ASP A 81 16.35 8.24 -8.50
C ASP A 81 16.43 7.30 -7.28
N GLY A 82 15.33 6.63 -6.93
CA GLY A 82 15.37 5.47 -6.02
C GLY A 82 15.46 5.81 -4.53
N ASN A 83 15.33 7.09 -4.15
CA ASN A 83 15.14 7.47 -2.75
C ASN A 83 13.65 7.77 -2.48
N ILE A 84 13.00 6.89 -1.73
CA ILE A 84 11.57 6.97 -1.43
C ILE A 84 11.44 7.60 -0.05
N ALA A 85 11.09 8.88 0.03
CA ALA A 85 10.77 9.49 1.31
C ALA A 85 9.47 8.88 1.84
N ILE A 86 9.59 7.90 2.74
CA ILE A 86 8.44 7.28 3.40
C ILE A 86 7.94 8.22 4.48
N THR A 87 6.64 8.53 4.44
CA THR A 87 5.97 9.32 5.47
C THR A 87 5.60 8.46 6.67
N LYS A 88 5.38 9.09 7.83
CA LYS A 88 4.90 8.41 9.03
C LYS A 88 3.59 7.64 8.79
N ALA A 89 2.66 8.23 8.04
CA ALA A 89 1.37 7.60 7.73
C ALA A 89 1.53 6.31 6.91
N GLU A 90 2.43 6.30 5.93
CA GLU A 90 2.72 5.09 5.14
C GLU A 90 3.40 4.03 5.99
N ALA A 91 4.39 4.41 6.82
CA ALA A 91 5.07 3.49 7.73
C ALA A 91 4.09 2.82 8.70
N GLU A 92 3.15 3.57 9.27
CA GLU A 92 2.11 3.03 10.17
C GLU A 92 1.24 1.97 9.48
N VAL A 93 0.89 2.16 8.21
CA VAL A 93 0.14 1.16 7.43
C VAL A 93 0.98 -0.11 7.22
N LEU A 94 2.26 0.05 6.84
CA LEU A 94 3.17 -1.07 6.60
C LEU A 94 3.41 -1.89 7.87
N PHE A 95 3.61 -1.25 9.02
CA PHE A 95 3.73 -1.93 10.32
C PHE A 95 2.47 -2.74 10.63
N ARG A 96 1.29 -2.15 10.44
CA ARG A 96 0.03 -2.83 10.72
C ARG A 96 -0.20 -4.04 9.81
N ILE A 97 0.17 -3.94 8.54
CA ILE A 97 0.15 -5.09 7.62
C ILE A 97 1.10 -6.17 8.13
N ASN A 98 2.36 -5.82 8.39
CA ASN A 98 3.38 -6.75 8.87
C ASN A 98 2.94 -7.49 10.14
N ASP A 99 2.46 -6.76 11.15
CA ASP A 99 2.06 -7.34 12.44
C ASP A 99 0.89 -8.32 12.29
N ARG A 100 -0.02 -8.05 11.34
CA ARG A 100 -1.21 -8.87 11.12
C ARG A 100 -0.96 -10.08 10.23
N THR A 101 0.11 -10.07 9.44
CA THR A 101 0.48 -11.19 8.56
C THR A 101 1.77 -11.91 8.99
N ALA A 102 2.38 -11.52 10.10
CA ALA A 102 3.69 -12.04 10.56
C ALA A 102 3.77 -13.58 10.70
N ALA A 103 2.64 -14.25 10.98
CA ALA A 103 2.57 -15.70 11.13
C ALA A 103 2.25 -16.45 9.82
N ALA A 104 1.99 -15.72 8.72
CA ALA A 104 1.66 -16.30 7.43
C ALA A 104 2.90 -16.57 6.57
N ASP A 105 2.75 -17.47 5.60
CA ASP A 105 3.77 -17.77 4.59
C ASP A 105 3.78 -16.71 3.48
N ASN A 106 4.06 -15.46 3.86
CA ASN A 106 4.07 -14.34 2.92
C ASN A 106 5.15 -14.50 1.85
N ASP A 107 4.89 -13.96 0.66
CA ASP A 107 5.88 -13.93 -0.41
C ASP A 107 7.19 -13.27 0.09
N PRO A 108 8.37 -13.85 -0.13
CA PRO A 108 9.64 -13.32 0.39
C PRO A 108 9.91 -11.86 -0.02
N SER A 109 9.38 -11.42 -1.16
CA SER A 109 9.53 -10.04 -1.62
C SER A 109 8.81 -9.01 -0.73
N TRP A 110 7.85 -9.44 0.11
CA TRP A 110 7.24 -8.60 1.13
C TRP A 110 8.27 -8.15 2.17
N ASN A 111 9.06 -9.08 2.71
CA ASN A 111 10.08 -8.77 3.71
C ASN A 111 11.13 -7.80 3.16
N GLU A 112 11.55 -8.00 1.91
CA GLU A 112 12.48 -7.08 1.24
C GLU A 112 11.90 -5.67 1.10
N LEU A 113 10.63 -5.55 0.70
CA LEU A 113 9.96 -4.26 0.56
C LEU A 113 9.81 -3.57 1.93
N PHE A 114 9.31 -4.30 2.92
CA PHE A 114 9.07 -3.79 4.28
C PHE A 114 10.35 -3.26 4.92
N VAL A 115 11.41 -4.06 4.94
CA VAL A 115 12.70 -3.67 5.55
C VAL A 115 13.28 -2.43 4.87
N LYS A 116 13.27 -2.37 3.53
CA LYS A 116 13.78 -1.22 2.78
C LYS A 116 12.97 0.05 3.08
N ALA A 117 11.64 -0.06 3.07
CA ALA A 117 10.75 1.08 3.32
C ALA A 117 10.94 1.63 4.75
N ILE A 118 10.97 0.76 5.77
CA ILE A 118 11.14 1.18 7.16
C ILE A 118 12.55 1.72 7.42
N ALA A 119 13.58 1.13 6.81
CA ALA A 119 14.95 1.67 6.90
C ALA A 119 15.01 3.10 6.33
N ASN A 120 14.38 3.35 5.18
CA ASN A 120 14.32 4.69 4.60
C ASN A 120 13.55 5.67 5.51
N TYR A 121 12.38 5.26 6.01
CA TYR A 121 11.61 6.05 6.98
C TYR A 121 12.47 6.48 8.18
N ILE A 122 13.21 5.55 8.79
CA ILE A 122 14.06 5.85 9.95
C ILE A 122 15.18 6.81 9.57
N MET A 123 15.89 6.56 8.46
CA MET A 123 17.02 7.38 8.02
C MET A 123 16.60 8.81 7.65
N CYS A 124 15.42 9.01 7.07
CA CYS A 124 14.91 10.34 6.70
C CYS A 124 14.13 11.03 7.84
N SER A 125 13.83 10.33 8.94
CA SER A 125 13.16 10.91 10.11
C SER A 125 14.12 11.48 11.17
N ALA A 126 15.42 11.24 11.01
CA ALA A 126 16.49 11.74 11.89
C ALA A 126 17.01 13.11 11.42
#